data_AF-A0A2V7PB11-F1
#
_entry.id   AF-A0A2V7PB11-F1
#
_cell.length_a   1.000
_cell.length_b   1.000
_cell.length_c   1.000
_cell.angle_alpha   90.00
_cell.angle_beta   90.00
_cell.angle_gamma   90.00
#
_symmetry.space_group_name_H-M   'P 1'
#
loop_
_entity.id
_entity.type
_entity.pdbx_description
1 polymer ?
#
loop_
_entity_poly.entity_id
_entity_poly.type
_entity_poly.pdbx_seq_one_letter_code
_entity_poly.pdbx_strand_id
1 'polypeptide(L)' 'MTVQAIAWSPSGAVRIVDQRALPDARIERDLETAEAVADAIRTLQVRGAPL' A
#
# COMPACT_ATOMS: atom_id res chain seq x y z
N MET A 1 10.14 -14.44 4.73
CA MET A 1 9.02 -13.79 5.45
C MET A 1 8.04 -13.29 4.40
N THR A 2 6.76 -13.67 4.51
CA THR A 2 5.71 -13.15 3.62
C THR A 2 5.35 -11.73 4.05
N VAL A 3 5.43 -10.78 3.13
CA VAL A 3 4.97 -9.40 3.37
C VAL A 3 3.53 -9.31 2.92
N GLN A 4 2.61 -9.04 3.85
CA GLN A 4 1.24 -8.66 3.49
C GLN A 4 1.27 -7.20 3.02
N ALA A 5 1.32 -7.02 1.70
CA ALA A 5 1.48 -5.71 1.07
C ALA A 5 0.21 -4.86 1.07
N ILE A 6 -0.97 -5.50 1.17
CA ILE A 6 -2.29 -4.87 1.15
C ILE A 6 -3.14 -5.48 2.27
N ALA A 7 -3.86 -4.65 3.01
CA ALA A 7 -4.79 -5.05 4.07
C ALA A 7 -5.94 -4.03 4.19
N TRP A 8 -6.96 -4.34 4.98
CA TRP A 8 -7.91 -3.36 5.48
C TRP A 8 -7.44 -2.81 6.83
N SER A 9 -7.51 -1.49 7.04
CA SER A 9 -7.27 -0.89 8.34
C SER A 9 -8.48 -1.10 9.27
N PRO A 10 -8.33 -0.94 10.60
CA PRO A 10 -9.45 -0.96 11.53
C PRO A 10 -10.50 0.13 11.26
N SER A 11 -10.13 1.21 10.58
CA SER A 11 -11.06 2.29 10.16
C SER A 11 -11.80 1.98 8.86
N GLY A 12 -11.48 0.87 8.18
CA GLY A 12 -12.05 0.51 6.88
C GLY A 12 -11.33 1.12 5.67
N ALA A 13 -10.17 1.75 5.87
CA ALA A 13 -9.33 2.25 4.77
C ALA A 13 -8.50 1.10 4.15
N VAL A 14 -8.04 1.30 2.92
CA VAL A 14 -7.06 0.38 2.30
C VAL A 14 -5.69 0.68 2.88
N ARG A 15 -5.11 -0.28 3.61
CA ARG A 15 -3.74 -0.20 4.13
C ARG A 15 -2.77 -0.83 3.15
N ILE A 16 -1.73 -0.10 2.76
CA ILE A 16 -0.63 -0.62 1.94
C ILE A 16 0.71 -0.51 2.65
N VAL A 17 1.66 -1.35 2.24
CA VAL A 17 3.09 -1.11 2.49
C VAL A 17 3.67 -0.30 1.31
N ASP A 18 4.29 0.85 1.57
CA ASP A 18 4.96 1.63 0.53
C ASP A 18 6.22 0.89 0.04
N GLN A 19 6.08 0.24 -1.11
CA GLN A 19 7.11 -0.58 -1.73
C GLN A 19 8.32 0.24 -2.24
N ARG A 20 8.25 1.57 -2.24
CA ARG A 20 9.40 2.44 -2.58
C ARG A 20 10.40 2.56 -1.45
N ALA A 21 9.96 2.33 -0.22
CA ALA A 21 10.80 2.39 0.97
C ALA A 21 11.49 1.04 1.27
N LEU A 22 11.02 -0.04 0.65
CA LEU A 22 11.62 -1.36 0.82
C LEU A 22 12.92 -1.50 0.01
N PRO A 23 13.92 -2.24 0.52
CA PRO A 23 13.90 -3.02 1.77
C PRO A 23 14.28 -2.20 3.02
N ASP A 24 14.71 -0.95 2.88
CA ASP A 24 15.32 -0.16 3.95
C ASP A 24 14.34 0.20 5.09
N ALA A 25 13.07 0.43 4.76
CA ALA A 25 12.03 0.76 5.72
C ALA A 25 10.67 0.16 5.36
N ARG A 26 9.95 -0.32 6.38
CA ARG A 26 8.56 -0.76 6.27
C ARG A 26 7.63 0.36 6.70
N ILE A 27 7.07 1.07 5.71
CA ILE A 27 6.14 2.18 5.91
C ILE A 27 4.73 1.72 5.53
N GLU A 28 3.79 1.80 6.48
CA GLU A 28 2.36 1.56 6.23
C GLU A 28 1.65 2.88 5.91
N ARG A 29 0.68 2.84 5.00
CA ARG A 29 -0.22 3.97 4.70
C ARG A 29 -1.66 3.52 4.61
N ASP A 30 -2.55 4.28 5.23
CA ASP A 30 -3.99 4.13 5.09
C ASP A 30 -4.51 5.09 4.02
N LEU A 31 -5.19 4.53 3.01
CA LEU A 31 -5.74 5.24 1.87
C LEU A 31 -7.25 5.27 2.01
N GLU A 32 -7.79 6.46 2.33
CA GLU A 32 -9.21 6.62 2.66
C GLU A 32 -10.11 6.80 1.43
N THR A 33 -9.54 7.12 0.26
CA THR A 33 -10.31 7.38 -0.96
C THR A 33 -9.80 6.57 -2.15
N ALA A 34 -10.67 6.37 -3.14
CA ALA A 34 -10.32 5.71 -4.39
C ALA A 34 -9.23 6.50 -5.16
N GLU A 35 -9.25 7.83 -5.08
CA GLU A 35 -8.23 8.70 -5.66
C GLU A 35 -6.86 8.44 -5.02
N ALA A 36 -6.80 8.31 -3.69
CA ALA A 36 -5.57 7.99 -2.98
C ALA A 36 -5.02 6.60 -3.37
N VAL A 37 -5.90 5.61 -3.58
CA VAL A 37 -5.51 4.28 -4.10
C VAL A 37 -4.96 4.40 -5.52
N ALA A 38 -5.65 5.12 -6.40
CA ALA A 38 -5.20 5.31 -7.78
C ALA A 38 -3.84 6.03 -7.83
N ASP A 39 -3.61 7.02 -6.97
CA ASP A 39 -2.33 7.70 -6.84
C ASP A 39 -1.22 6.81 -6.29
N ALA A 40 -1.54 5.93 -5.33
CA ALA A 40 -0.59 4.94 -4.83
C ALA A 40 -0.12 3.96 -5.92
N ILE A 41 -1.02 3.54 -6.82
CA ILE A 41 -0.67 2.72 -7.99
C ILE A 41 0.18 3.53 -8.98
N ARG A 42 -0.27 4.74 -9.37
CA ARG A 42 0.45 5.61 -10.32
C ARG A 42 1.87 5.94 -9.88
N THR A 43 2.05 6.15 -8.58
CA THR A 43 3.33 6.51 -7.97
C THR A 43 4.15 5.31 -7.52
N LEU A 44 3.70 4.08 -7.83
CA LEU A 44 4.37 2.81 -7.51
C LEU A 44 4.61 2.57 -6.01
N GLN A 45 3.80 3.18 -5.14
CA GLN A 45 3.74 2.83 -3.72
C GLN A 45 3.25 1.39 -3.54
N VAL A 46 2.33 0.95 -4.40
CA VAL A 46 1.92 -0.44 -4.54
C VAL A 46 2.06 -0.85 -6.01
N ARG A 47 2.64 -2.03 -6.25
CA ARG A 47 2.89 -2.56 -7.60
C ARG A 47 2.95 -4.09 -7.59
N GLY A 48 2.84 -4.67 -8.79
CA GLY A 48 2.80 -6.12 -9.02
C GLY A 48 1.38 -6.56 -9.36
N ALA A 49 1.13 -6.85 -10.64
CA ALA A 49 -0.18 -7.30 -11.12
C ALA A 49 -0.33 -8.83 -10.94
N PRO A 50 -0.53 -9.26 -9.69
CA PRO A 50 -1.64 -10.16 -9.31
C PRO A 50 -2.10 -9.99 -7.84
N LEU A 51 -1.75 -8.87 -7.19
CA LEU A 51 -1.96 -8.64 -5.75
C LEU A 51 -3.42 -8.68 -5.30
#